data_AF-A0A0C9ZK24-F1
#
_entry.id   AF-A0A0C9ZK24-F1
#
_cell.length_a   1.000
_cell.length_b   1.000
_cell.length_c   1.000
_cell.angle_alpha   90.00
_cell.angle_beta   90.00
_cell.angle_gamma   90.00
#
_symmetry.space_group_name_H-M   'P 1'
#
loop_
_entity.id
_entity.type
_entity.pdbx_description
1 polymer ?
#
loop_
_entity_poly.entity_id
_entity_poly.type
_entity_poly.pdbx_seq_one_letter_code
_entity_poly.pdbx_strand_id
1 'polypeptide(L)' 'IMQDHFMQVFLGASKNYKGRKTFMENFDDNLHAMKCQDNLYYPFASVGDWQMAEWIELSGPSMAQMDKFLSMQFV' A
#
# COMPACT_ATOMS: atom_id res chain seq x y z
N ILE A 1 5.18 33.45 -4.21
CA ILE A 1 3.77 33.17 -4.58
C ILE A 1 3.61 31.67 -4.50
N MET A 2 3.00 31.15 -3.43
CA MET A 2 2.74 29.71 -3.31
C MET A 2 1.56 29.39 -4.21
N GLN A 3 1.77 28.50 -5.18
CA GLN A 3 0.70 27.96 -6.01
C GLN A 3 -0.18 27.06 -5.14
N ASP A 4 -1.41 27.51 -4.88
CA ASP A 4 -2.49 26.67 -4.37
C ASP A 4 -2.74 25.55 -5.37
N HIS A 5 -2.17 24.38 -5.10
CA HIS A 5 -2.57 23.16 -5.77
C HIS A 5 -3.97 22.83 -5.28
N PHE A 6 -4.97 22.99 -6.16
CA PHE A 6 -6.34 22.61 -5.88
C PHE A 6 -6.40 21.09 -5.68
N MET A 7 -6.30 20.63 -4.42
CA MET A 7 -6.55 19.24 -4.07
C MET A 7 -8.03 18.95 -4.29
N GLN A 8 -8.35 18.35 -5.44
CA GLN A 8 -9.69 17.86 -5.71
C GLN A 8 -9.91 16.58 -4.88
N VAL A 9 -10.52 16.74 -3.71
CA VAL A 9 -10.82 15.63 -2.80
C VAL A 9 -11.91 14.77 -3.44
N PHE A 10 -11.57 13.54 -3.84
CA PHE A 10 -12.54 12.57 -4.35
C PHE A 10 -13.53 12.22 -3.23
N LEU A 11 -14.82 12.40 -3.50
CA LEU A 11 -15.90 12.14 -2.54
C LEU A 11 -16.06 10.62 -2.35
N GLY A 12 -15.24 10.05 -1.47
CA GLY A 12 -15.09 8.60 -1.28
C GLY A 12 -13.66 8.17 -0.94
N ALA A 13 -12.67 9.05 -1.11
CA ALA A 13 -11.31 8.79 -0.67
C ALA A 13 -11.25 8.71 0.87
N SER A 14 -10.43 7.79 1.38
CA SER A 14 -10.14 7.66 2.81
C SER A 14 -9.68 9.00 3.38
N LYS A 15 -10.39 9.51 4.39
CA LYS A 15 -10.04 10.75 5.08
C LYS A 15 -9.07 10.39 6.20
N ASN A 16 -7.81 10.81 6.10
CA ASN A 16 -6.87 10.69 7.22
C ASN A 16 -7.32 11.63 8.34
N TYR A 17 -8.03 11.09 9.34
CA TYR A 17 -8.35 11.81 10.56
C TYR A 17 -7.03 12.08 11.28
N LYS A 18 -6.60 13.36 11.31
CA LYS A 18 -5.41 13.80 12.07
C LYS A 18 -5.44 13.16 13.47
N GLY A 19 -4.38 12.41 13.81
CA GLY A 19 -4.20 11.78 15.12
C GLY A 19 -4.51 10.29 15.20
N ARG A 20 -4.91 9.62 14.11
CA ARG A 20 -4.97 8.15 14.06
C ARG A 20 -3.72 7.59 13.39
N LYS A 21 -3.24 6.44 13.89
CA LYS A 21 -2.19 5.66 13.24
C LYS A 21 -2.65 5.26 11.84
N THR A 22 -1.82 5.55 10.85
CA THR A 22 -1.91 5.02 9.49
C THR A 22 -1.88 3.49 9.51
N PHE A 23 -2.24 2.85 8.40
CA PHE A 23 -2.09 1.41 8.28
C PHE A 23 -0.64 0.97 8.59
N MET A 24 0.34 1.71 8.07
CA MET A 24 1.76 1.39 8.27
C MET A 24 2.20 1.56 9.71
N GLU A 25 1.79 2.63 10.39
CA GLU A 25 2.07 2.78 11.82
C GLU A 25 1.46 1.63 12.64
N ASN A 26 0.26 1.15 12.29
CA ASN A 26 -0.32 -0.02 12.96
C ASN A 26 0.36 -1.35 12.56
N PHE A 27 0.87 -1.45 11.34
CA PHE A 27 1.58 -2.63 10.83
C PHE A 27 2.95 -2.75 11.50
N ASP A 28 3.71 -1.66 11.59
CA ASP A 28 5.02 -1.62 12.24
C ASP A 28 4.92 -1.83 13.75
N ASP A 29 3.87 -1.30 14.39
CA ASP A 29 3.59 -1.54 15.81
C ASP A 29 3.09 -2.96 16.11
N ASN A 30 2.79 -3.75 15.08
CA ASN A 30 2.31 -5.12 15.28
C ASN A 30 3.48 -6.02 15.72
N LEU A 31 3.47 -6.42 16.99
CA LEU A 31 4.43 -7.37 17.58
C LEU A 31 4.50 -8.72 16.84
N HIS A 32 3.52 -9.00 15.98
CA HIS A 32 3.43 -10.21 15.17
C HIS A 32 3.64 -9.94 13.67
N ALA A 33 4.10 -8.75 13.26
CA ALA A 33 4.41 -8.45 11.87
C ALA A 33 5.37 -9.48 11.26
N MET A 34 6.34 -10.00 12.04
CA MET A 34 7.21 -11.08 11.59
C MET A 34 6.46 -12.39 11.28
N LYS A 35 5.36 -12.69 11.98
CA LYS A 35 4.53 -13.87 11.72
C LYS A 35 3.67 -13.73 10.47
N CYS A 36 3.53 -12.53 9.90
CA CYS A 36 2.86 -12.33 8.62
C CYS A 36 3.62 -13.03 7.48
N GLN A 37 4.95 -13.22 7.63
CA GLN A 37 5.75 -13.99 6.68
C GLN A 37 5.37 -15.47 6.64
N ASP A 38 4.93 -16.02 7.78
CA ASP A 38 4.53 -17.42 7.93
C ASP A 38 3.03 -17.66 7.68
N ASN A 39 2.24 -16.59 7.59
CA ASN A 39 0.79 -16.69 7.41
C ASN A 39 0.44 -16.71 5.92
N LEU A 40 0.13 -17.91 5.42
CA LEU A 40 -0.30 -18.13 4.02
C LEU A 40 -1.52 -17.27 3.61
N TYR A 41 -2.36 -16.86 4.55
CA TYR A 41 -3.55 -16.05 4.30
C TYR A 41 -3.29 -14.55 4.46
N TYR A 42 -2.09 -14.15 4.86
CA TYR A 42 -1.74 -12.75 4.98
C TYR A 42 -1.03 -12.27 3.70
N PRO A 43 -1.56 -11.25 3.03
CA PRO A 43 -1.14 -10.93 1.65
C PRO A 43 0.23 -10.24 1.53
N PHE A 44 0.82 -9.76 2.63
CA PHE A 44 2.07 -8.98 2.61
C PHE A 44 3.07 -9.50 3.64
N ALA A 45 4.25 -9.93 3.19
CA ALA A 45 5.31 -10.45 4.06
C ALA A 45 6.19 -9.33 4.66
N SER A 46 6.10 -8.11 4.12
CA SER A 46 6.88 -6.95 4.54
C SER A 46 6.21 -5.61 4.19
N VAL A 47 6.75 -4.52 4.76
CA VAL A 47 6.42 -3.13 4.37
C VAL A 47 6.64 -2.90 2.87
N GLY A 48 7.71 -3.47 2.30
CA GLY A 48 8.02 -3.34 0.88
C GLY A 48 6.96 -3.99 -0.01
N ASP A 49 6.48 -5.18 0.35
CA ASP A 49 5.42 -5.87 -0.39
C ASP A 49 4.12 -5.07 -0.36
N TRP A 50 3.80 -4.46 0.78
CA TRP A 50 2.63 -3.60 0.89
C TRP A 50 2.76 -2.34 0.04
N GLN A 51 3.91 -1.64 0.11
CA GLN A 51 4.15 -0.43 -0.70
C GLN A 51 4.10 -0.72 -2.20
N MET A 52 4.62 -1.88 -2.59
CA MET A 52 4.53 -2.36 -3.96
C MET A 52 3.07 -2.60 -4.37
N ALA A 53 2.28 -3.27 -3.54
CA ALA A 53 0.87 -3.51 -3.82
C ALA A 53 0.04 -2.20 -3.88
N GLU A 54 0.28 -1.26 -2.96
CA GLU A 54 -0.35 0.07 -2.98
C GLU A 54 0.01 0.83 -4.26
N TRP A 55 1.29 0.78 -4.68
CA TRP A 55 1.72 1.42 -5.92
C TRP A 55 1.09 0.78 -7.16
N ILE A 56 0.96 -0.56 -7.19
CA ILE A 56 0.26 -1.28 -8.26
C ILE A 56 -1.20 -0.83 -8.31
N GLU A 57 -1.89 -0.77 -7.17
CA GLU A 57 -3.30 -0.36 -7.12
C GLU A 57 -3.49 1.09 -7.60
N LEU A 58 -2.64 2.01 -7.14
CA LEU A 58 -2.73 3.43 -7.50
C LEU A 58 -2.32 3.74 -8.94
N SER A 59 -1.41 2.95 -9.53
CA SER A 59 -0.98 3.12 -10.91
C SER A 59 -2.01 2.61 -11.93
N GLY A 60 -3.04 1.88 -11.49
CA GLY A 60 -4.13 1.39 -12.33
C GLY A 60 -3.72 0.52 -13.54
N PRO A 61 -2.80 -0.44 -13.40
CA PRO A 61 -2.43 -1.32 -14.50
C PRO A 61 -3.58 -2.27 -14.85
N SER A 62 -3.61 -2.75 -16.09
CA SER A 62 -4.48 -3.87 -16.46
C SER A 62 -4.05 -5.17 -15.74
N MET A 63 -4.96 -6.14 -15.59
CA MET A 63 -4.62 -7.45 -15.00
C MET A 63 -3.42 -8.10 -15.69
N ALA A 64 -3.32 -8.01 -17.03
CA ALA A 64 -2.19 -8.57 -17.78
C ALA A 64 -0.85 -7.89 -17.45
N GLN A 65 -0.86 -6.59 -17.13
CA GLN A 65 0.33 -5.86 -16.70
C GLN A 65 0.70 -6.21 -15.26
N MET A 66 -0.29 -6.40 -14.38
CA MET A 66 -0.08 -6.90 -13.02
C MET A 66 0.56 -8.30 -13.05
N ASP A 67 -0.01 -9.24 -13.81
CA ASP A 67 0.54 -10.61 -13.94
C ASP A 67 1.97 -10.60 -14.48
N LYS A 68 2.24 -9.77 -15.50
CA LYS A 68 3.59 -9.59 -16.04
C LYS A 68 4.55 -9.04 -14.99
N PHE A 69 4.13 -8.06 -14.19
CA PHE A 69 4.96 -7.48 -13.15
C PHE A 69 5.22 -8.49 -12.01
N LEU A 70 4.18 -9.17 -11.52
CA LEU A 70 4.28 -10.14 -10.42
C LEU A 70 5.07 -11.40 -10.81
N SER A 71 5.13 -11.73 -12.10
CA SER A 71 5.96 -12.83 -12.61
C SER A 71 7.44 -12.44 -12.83
N MET A 72 7.80 -11.17 -12.69
CA MET A 72 9.20 -10.76 -12.74
C MET A 72 9.90 -11.21 -11.46
N GLN A 73 10.92 -12.05 -11.60
CA GLN A 73 11.84 -12.33 -10.50
C GLN A 73 12.87 -11.21 -10.45
N PHE A 74 12.81 -10.40 -9.38
CA PHE A 74 13.87 -9.46 -9.06
C PHE A 74 15.06 -10.26 -8.50
N VAL A 75 16.19 -10.22 -9.23
CA VAL A 75 17.47 -10.86 -8.86
C VAL A 75 18.20 -10.00 -7.85
#